data_AF-A0ABD2XHM1-F1
#
_entry.id   AF-A0ABD2XHM1-F1
#
_cell.length_a   1.000
_cell.length_b   1.000
_cell.length_c   1.000
_cell.angle_alpha   90.00
_cell.angle_beta   90.00
_cell.angle_gamma   90.00
#
_symmetry.space_group_name_H-M   'P 1'
#
loop_
_entity.id
_entity.type
_entity.pdbx_description
1 polymer ?
#
loop_
_entity_poly.entity_id
_entity_poly.type
_entity_poly.pdbx_seq_one_letter_code
_entity_poly.pdbx_strand_id
1 'polypeptide(L)'
;MSQKSKRLSLVDKVAIIQELQIVNMSYREAGEKFGVAKKKFKKTGGVTIDSLTYEWFCRARAHNIPVSGVLIQEKAREIAAELLKETQHDRLADFKASYGWLTKFSIRHKIAYKIISGEAASVDQGTIDQWKVILKDFSST
;
A
#
# COMPACT_ATOMS: atom_id res chain seq x y z
N MET A 1 -7.32 29.52 -9.87
CA MET A 1 -8.59 28.97 -9.36
C MET A 1 -8.44 27.45 -9.21
N SER A 2 -8.65 26.91 -8.01
CA SER A 2 -8.42 25.48 -7.70
C SER A 2 -9.56 24.62 -8.25
N GLN A 3 -9.25 23.71 -9.19
CA GLN A 3 -10.21 22.73 -9.67
C GLN A 3 -10.50 21.69 -8.56
N LYS A 4 -11.59 21.89 -7.82
CA LYS A 4 -12.09 20.89 -6.86
C LYS A 4 -12.66 19.70 -7.63
N SER A 5 -12.16 18.51 -7.33
CA SER A 5 -12.64 17.24 -7.89
C SER A 5 -14.11 17.02 -7.52
N LYS A 6 -15.04 17.15 -8.48
CA LYS A 6 -16.45 16.78 -8.29
C LYS A 6 -16.58 15.25 -8.25
N ARG A 7 -17.37 14.73 -7.29
CA ARG A 7 -17.71 13.31 -7.19
C ARG A 7 -18.95 13.06 -8.05
N LEU A 8 -18.77 12.40 -9.20
CA LEU A 8 -19.86 11.99 -10.09
C LEU A 8 -20.72 10.91 -9.43
N SER A 9 -22.04 10.99 -9.60
CA SER A 9 -22.98 9.97 -9.13
C SER A 9 -22.82 8.67 -9.94
N LEU A 10 -23.40 7.57 -9.47
CA LEU A 10 -23.39 6.31 -10.22
C LEU A 10 -24.12 6.45 -11.56
N VAL A 11 -25.22 7.19 -11.58
CA VAL A 11 -26.00 7.47 -12.80
C VAL A 11 -25.15 8.23 -13.81
N ASP A 12 -24.42 9.26 -13.37
CA ASP A 12 -23.54 10.04 -14.25
C ASP A 12 -22.40 9.18 -14.83
N LYS A 13 -21.85 8.26 -14.02
CA LYS A 13 -20.79 7.35 -14.48
C LYS A 13 -21.31 6.35 -15.51
N VAL A 14 -22.51 5.81 -15.31
CA VAL A 14 -23.15 4.87 -16.26
C VAL A 14 -23.47 5.57 -17.57
N ALA A 15 -24.03 6.79 -17.52
CA ALA A 15 -24.33 7.58 -18.72
C ALA A 15 -23.06 7.85 -19.57
N ILE A 16 -21.95 8.24 -18.93
CA ILE A 16 -20.68 8.42 -19.63
C ILE A 16 -20.22 7.12 -20.29
N ILE A 17 -20.27 5.99 -19.58
CA ILE A 17 -19.85 4.68 -20.14
C ILE A 17 -20.70 4.33 -21.37
N GLN A 18 -22.01 4.57 -21.31
CA GLN A 18 -22.93 4.32 -22.42
C GLN A 18 -22.61 5.20 -23.64
N GLU A 19 -22.33 6.49 -23.43
CA GLU A 19 -21.94 7.41 -24.50
C GLU A 19 -20.58 7.04 -25.12
N LEU A 20 -19.62 6.56 -24.32
CA LEU A 20 -18.33 6.09 -24.83
C LEU A 20 -18.46 4.86 -25.72
N GLN A 21 -19.40 3.97 -25.40
CA GLN A 21 -19.71 2.81 -26.24
C GLN A 21 -20.39 3.21 -27.55
N ILE A 22 -21.28 4.21 -27.54
CA ILE A 22 -21.97 4.71 -28.74
C ILE A 22 -21.00 5.41 -29.71
N VAL A 23 -20.05 6.19 -29.19
CA VAL A 23 -19.14 7.01 -30.00
C VAL A 23 -17.86 6.23 -30.38
N ASN A 24 -17.71 4.97 -29.93
CA ASN A 24 -16.48 4.16 -30.07
C ASN A 24 -15.21 4.96 -29.71
N MET A 25 -15.31 5.77 -28.66
CA MET A 25 -14.31 6.78 -28.32
C MET A 25 -13.33 6.24 -27.28
N SER A 26 -12.05 6.52 -27.45
CA SER A 26 -11.01 6.12 -26.50
C SER A 26 -11.21 6.81 -25.15
N TYR A 27 -10.86 6.11 -24.06
CA TYR A 27 -10.84 6.68 -22.71
C TYR A 27 -9.98 7.95 -22.59
N ARG A 28 -9.03 8.18 -23.50
CA ARG A 28 -8.22 9.40 -23.55
C ARG A 28 -9.04 10.60 -24.06
N GLU A 29 -9.74 10.41 -25.18
CA GLU A 29 -10.61 11.41 -25.80
C GLU A 29 -11.81 11.74 -24.90
N ALA A 30 -12.33 10.73 -24.19
CA ALA A 30 -13.32 10.89 -23.13
C ALA A 30 -12.87 11.84 -22.01
N GLY A 31 -11.62 11.70 -21.56
CA GLY A 31 -11.06 12.52 -20.49
C GLY A 31 -10.95 13.99 -20.87
N GLU A 32 -10.68 14.28 -22.15
CA GLU A 32 -10.62 15.64 -22.70
C GLU A 32 -12.02 16.23 -22.88
N LYS A 33 -12.96 15.46 -23.47
CA LYS A 33 -14.34 15.91 -23.72
C LYS A 33 -15.12 16.21 -22.43
N PHE A 34 -14.97 15.38 -21.41
CA PHE A 34 -15.76 15.48 -20.17
C PHE A 34 -14.97 16.10 -19.00
N GLY A 35 -13.73 16.55 -19.24
CA GLY A 35 -12.87 17.12 -18.19
C GLY A 35 -12.52 16.13 -17.07
N VAL A 36 -12.61 14.82 -17.34
CA VAL A 36 -12.31 13.76 -16.38
C VAL A 36 -10.85 13.33 -16.55
N ALA A 37 -9.93 14.12 -16.00
CA ALA A 37 -8.53 13.73 -15.97
C ALA A 37 -8.34 12.51 -15.06
N LYS A 38 -7.76 11.42 -15.59
CA LYS A 38 -7.25 10.32 -14.75
C LYS A 38 -6.22 10.93 -13.79
N LYS A 39 -6.47 10.87 -12.48
CA LYS A 39 -5.43 11.15 -11.47
C LYS A 39 -4.31 10.14 -11.70
N LYS A 40 -3.21 10.60 -12.29
CA LYS A 40 -1.97 9.84 -12.31
C LYS A 40 -1.52 9.73 -10.86
N PHE A 41 -1.52 8.52 -10.31
CA PHE A 41 -0.77 8.27 -9.08
C PHE A 41 0.68 8.62 -9.40
N LYS A 42 1.20 9.68 -8.77
CA LYS A 42 2.65 9.93 -8.81
C LYS A 42 3.30 8.64 -8.30
N LYS A 43 4.22 8.05 -9.08
CA LYS A 43 5.08 6.96 -8.61
C LYS A 43 5.96 7.55 -7.51
N THR A 44 5.45 7.59 -6.29
CA THR A 44 6.18 7.99 -5.08
C THR A 44 6.99 6.79 -4.60
N GLY A 45 8.11 7.04 -3.89
CA GLY A 45 8.93 5.98 -3.29
C GLY A 45 8.14 5.01 -2.39
N GLY A 46 6.97 5.43 -1.90
CA GLY A 46 6.02 4.57 -1.22
C GLY A 46 5.53 3.35 -2.03
N VAL A 47 5.58 3.37 -3.38
CA VAL A 47 5.27 2.17 -4.20
C VAL A 47 6.36 1.12 -4.06
N THR A 48 7.63 1.54 -4.03
CA THR A 48 8.78 0.63 -3.84
C THR A 48 8.74 -0.01 -2.46
N ILE A 49 8.50 0.80 -1.42
CA ILE A 49 8.37 0.30 -0.04
C ILE A 49 7.20 -0.68 0.07
N ASP A 50 6.07 -0.40 -0.59
CA ASP A 50 4.89 -1.29 -0.59
C ASP A 50 5.21 -2.68 -1.15
N SER A 51 5.86 -2.74 -2.32
CA SER A 51 6.24 -3.99 -2.97
C SER A 51 7.23 -4.80 -2.14
N LEU A 52 8.30 -4.17 -1.66
CA LEU A 52 9.33 -4.85 -0.84
C LEU A 52 8.75 -5.36 0.48
N THR A 53 7.89 -4.57 1.12
CA THR A 53 7.21 -5.01 2.36
C THR A 53 6.30 -6.21 2.08
N TYR A 54 5.61 -6.24 0.95
CA TYR A 54 4.75 -7.36 0.60
C TYR A 54 5.56 -8.63 0.29
N GLU A 55 6.67 -8.51 -0.42
CA GLU A 55 7.56 -9.64 -0.70
C GLU A 55 8.09 -10.27 0.60
N TRP A 56 8.59 -9.43 1.51
CA TRP A 56 8.99 -9.87 2.84
C TRP A 56 7.86 -10.56 3.60
N PHE A 57 6.65 -10.00 3.56
CA PHE A 57 5.47 -10.60 4.19
C PHE A 57 5.16 -11.99 3.62
N CYS A 58 5.22 -12.15 2.30
CA CYS A 58 5.00 -13.44 1.63
C CYS A 58 6.03 -14.49 2.07
N ARG A 59 7.31 -14.11 2.18
CA ARG A 59 8.36 -15.01 2.69
C ARG A 59 8.07 -15.43 4.13
N ALA A 60 7.78 -14.48 5.01
CA ALA A 60 7.44 -14.78 6.41
C ALA A 60 6.24 -15.74 6.51
N ARG A 61 5.20 -15.53 5.69
CA ARG A 61 4.03 -16.43 5.65
C ARG A 61 4.35 -17.81 5.08
N ALA A 62 5.27 -17.91 4.11
CA ALA A 62 5.74 -19.20 3.61
C ALA A 62 6.46 -20.02 4.70
N HIS A 63 7.11 -19.36 5.65
CA HIS A 63 7.69 -19.98 6.85
C HIS A 63 6.68 -20.19 8.00
N ASN A 64 5.38 -20.06 7.74
CA ASN A 64 4.30 -20.15 8.75
C ASN A 64 4.42 -19.16 9.91
N ILE A 65 5.12 -18.04 9.71
CA ILE A 65 5.26 -17.01 10.74
C ILE A 65 3.97 -16.17 10.78
N PRO A 66 3.33 -16.02 11.96
CA PRO A 66 2.24 -15.07 12.13
C PRO A 66 2.80 -13.64 12.09
N VAL A 67 2.41 -12.88 11.06
CA VAL A 67 2.86 -11.49 10.91
C VAL A 67 1.73 -10.55 11.31
N SER A 68 1.97 -9.76 12.36
CA SER A 68 1.02 -8.74 12.84
C SER A 68 1.13 -7.44 12.02
N GLY A 69 0.09 -6.62 12.07
CA GLY A 69 0.10 -5.30 11.42
C GLY A 69 1.23 -4.40 11.92
N VAL A 70 1.57 -4.48 13.21
CA VAL A 70 2.68 -3.72 13.81
C VAL A 70 4.01 -4.13 13.19
N LEU A 71 4.26 -5.43 13.02
CA LEU A 71 5.48 -5.94 12.37
C LEU A 71 5.59 -5.47 10.91
N ILE A 72 4.47 -5.41 10.18
CA ILE A 72 4.43 -4.86 8.82
C ILE A 72 4.84 -3.38 8.82
N GLN A 73 4.35 -2.60 9.78
CA GLN A 73 4.70 -1.17 9.89
C GLN A 73 6.16 -0.96 10.30
N GLU A 74 6.71 -1.80 11.17
CA GLU A 74 8.13 -1.78 11.50
C GLU A 74 8.97 -2.10 10.28
N LYS A 75 8.69 -3.19 9.56
CA LYS A 75 9.46 -3.57 8.38
C LYS A 75 9.39 -2.52 7.28
N ALA A 76 8.23 -1.92 7.04
CA ALA A 76 8.10 -0.86 6.06
C ALA A 76 8.95 0.38 6.40
N ARG A 77 9.13 0.69 7.69
CA ARG A 77 10.02 1.77 8.15
C ARG A 77 11.49 1.42 7.96
N GLU A 78 11.88 0.18 8.24
CA GLU A 78 13.25 -0.31 8.00
C GLU A 78 13.60 -0.20 6.51
N ILE A 79 12.74 -0.72 5.63
CA ILE A 79 12.93 -0.65 4.17
C ILE A 79 13.00 0.81 3.70
N ALA A 80 12.16 1.70 4.22
CA ALA A 80 12.22 3.12 3.88
C ALA A 80 13.57 3.75 4.29
N ALA A 81 14.10 3.39 5.46
CA ALA A 81 15.38 3.90 5.95
C ALA A 81 16.57 3.32 5.16
N GLU A 82 16.53 2.04 4.78
CA GLU A 82 17.53 1.40 3.92
C GLU A 82 17.57 2.08 2.54
N LEU A 83 16.40 2.23 1.90
CA LEU A 83 16.31 2.90 0.60
C LEU A 83 16.75 4.37 0.66
N LEU A 84 16.45 5.08 1.76
CA LEU A 84 16.90 6.47 1.94
C LEU A 84 18.43 6.58 1.93
N LYS A 85 19.13 5.62 2.58
CA LYS A 85 20.61 5.57 2.59
C LYS A 85 21.19 5.31 1.20
N GLU A 86 20.56 4.41 0.44
CA GLU A 86 21.07 4.00 -0.88
C GLU A 86 20.80 5.02 -1.98
N THR A 87 19.62 5.66 -1.99
CA THR A 87 19.18 6.47 -3.13
C THR A 87 19.18 7.98 -2.89
N GLN A 88 19.56 8.45 -1.69
CA GLN A 88 19.61 9.87 -1.31
C GLN A 88 18.38 10.67 -1.80
N HIS A 89 17.22 10.01 -1.80
CA HIS A 89 15.99 10.53 -2.39
C HIS A 89 15.11 11.09 -1.27
N ASP A 90 15.07 12.42 -1.17
CA ASP A 90 14.44 13.18 -0.07
C ASP A 90 12.96 12.80 0.17
N ARG A 91 12.26 12.34 -0.87
CA ARG A 91 10.84 11.92 -0.77
C ARG A 91 10.59 10.63 0.01
N LEU A 92 11.62 9.86 0.35
CA LEU A 92 11.51 8.66 1.19
C LEU A 92 11.58 9.01 2.68
N ALA A 93 12.20 10.14 3.05
CA ALA A 93 12.35 10.56 4.45
C ALA A 93 11.01 10.81 5.14
N ASP A 94 10.01 11.26 4.39
CA ASP A 94 8.65 11.51 4.88
C ASP A 94 7.75 10.26 4.90
N PHE A 95 8.27 9.07 4.55
CA PHE A 95 7.44 7.87 4.55
C PHE A 95 7.02 7.51 5.97
N LYS A 96 5.71 7.64 6.21
CA LYS A 96 5.08 7.19 7.45
C LYS A 96 4.34 5.90 7.16
N ALA A 97 4.80 4.80 7.77
CA ALA A 97 4.08 3.53 7.87
C ALA A 97 2.85 3.69 8.79
N SER A 98 2.02 4.68 8.50
CA SER A 98 0.84 5.06 9.27
C SER A 98 -0.21 3.96 9.21
N TYR A 99 -1.16 4.01 10.14
CA TYR A 99 -2.31 3.11 10.13
C TYR A 99 -3.09 3.17 8.79
N GLY A 100 -3.23 4.37 8.22
CA GLY A 100 -3.88 4.55 6.91
C GLY A 100 -3.11 3.91 5.75
N TRP A 101 -1.78 3.89 5.81
CA TRP A 101 -0.96 3.14 4.86
C TRP A 101 -1.14 1.63 5.05
N LEU A 102 -1.03 1.13 6.29
CA LEU A 102 -1.22 -0.30 6.62
C LEU A 102 -2.61 -0.81 6.18
N THR A 103 -3.65 -0.01 6.40
CA THR A 103 -5.02 -0.35 5.98
C THR A 103 -5.08 -0.53 4.46
N LYS A 104 -4.50 0.41 3.70
CA LYS A 104 -4.46 0.33 2.23
C LYS A 104 -3.57 -0.80 1.72
N PHE A 105 -2.44 -1.04 2.37
CA PHE A 105 -1.54 -2.16 2.08
C PHE A 105 -2.29 -3.49 2.22
N SER A 106 -3.01 -3.66 3.33
CA SER A 106 -3.77 -4.87 3.61
C SER A 106 -4.89 -5.09 2.60
N ILE A 107 -5.62 -4.02 2.24
CA ILE A 107 -6.67 -4.07 1.20
C ILE A 107 -6.08 -4.43 -0.16
N ARG A 108 -4.96 -3.79 -0.56
CA ARG A 108 -4.32 -4.01 -1.87
C ARG A 108 -3.86 -5.45 -2.03
N HIS A 109 -3.27 -6.01 -0.98
CA HIS A 109 -2.67 -7.34 -0.98
C HIS A 109 -3.59 -8.42 -0.43
N LYS A 110 -4.85 -8.09 -0.15
CA LYS A 110 -5.88 -9.00 0.38
C LYS A 110 -5.44 -9.73 1.66
N ILE A 111 -4.70 -9.03 2.52
CA ILE A 111 -4.24 -9.56 3.80
C ILE A 111 -5.41 -9.47 4.78
N ALA A 112 -5.86 -10.62 5.26
CA ALA A 112 -6.87 -10.73 6.30
C ALA A 112 -6.18 -10.97 7.65
N TYR A 113 -6.41 -10.08 8.61
CA TYR A 113 -6.07 -10.32 10.00
C TYR A 113 -7.18 -11.16 10.63
N LYS A 114 -6.90 -12.43 10.93
CA LYS A 114 -7.79 -13.20 11.80
C LYS A 114 -7.55 -12.72 13.22
N ILE A 115 -8.49 -11.98 13.78
CA ILE A 115 -8.53 -11.79 15.23
C ILE A 115 -8.98 -13.13 15.81
N ILE A 116 -8.06 -13.85 16.43
CA ILE A 116 -8.42 -14.96 17.30
C ILE A 116 -9.00 -14.30 18.55
N SER A 117 -10.32 -14.29 18.67
CA SER A 117 -11.01 -13.69 19.82
C SER A 117 -10.61 -14.48 21.08
N GLY A 118 -9.86 -13.86 22.00
CA GLY A 118 -9.42 -14.50 23.25
C GLY A 118 -8.06 -14.02 23.80
N GLU A 119 -7.15 -13.53 22.96
CA GLU A 119 -5.83 -13.05 23.40
C GLU A 119 -5.75 -11.52 23.30
N ALA A 120 -6.41 -10.83 24.22
CA ALA A 120 -6.07 -9.43 24.53
C ALA A 120 -4.80 -9.36 25.41
N ALA A 121 -3.82 -10.23 25.15
CA ALA A 121 -2.59 -10.32 25.92
C ALA A 121 -1.47 -9.61 25.17
N SER A 122 -0.82 -8.70 25.87
CA SER A 122 0.34 -7.93 25.44
C SER A 122 1.28 -8.74 24.55
N VAL A 123 1.52 -8.27 23.33
CA VAL A 123 2.67 -8.75 22.55
C VAL A 123 3.91 -8.30 23.30
N ASP A 124 4.63 -9.26 23.90
CA ASP A 124 5.86 -9.02 24.64
C ASP A 124 6.97 -8.51 23.71
N GLN A 125 7.75 -7.54 24.19
CA GLN A 125 8.85 -6.95 23.41
C GLN A 125 9.94 -7.99 23.10
N GLY A 126 10.15 -8.97 23.99
CA GLY A 126 11.08 -10.09 23.75
C GLY A 126 10.61 -11.01 22.62
N THR A 127 9.30 -11.20 22.48
CA THR A 127 8.73 -11.91 21.33
C THR A 127 9.00 -11.15 20.03
N ILE A 128 8.79 -9.82 20.01
CA ILE A 128 9.11 -8.97 18.84
C ILE A 128 10.60 -9.06 18.49
N ASP A 129 11.49 -9.02 19.48
CA ASP A 129 12.92 -9.08 19.27
C ASP A 129 13.38 -10.45 18.76
N GLN A 130 12.76 -11.53 19.24
CA GLN A 130 12.99 -12.89 18.73
C GLN A 130 12.56 -13.04 17.27
N TRP A 131 11.41 -12.47 16.88
CA TRP A 131 10.99 -12.45 15.48
C TRP A 131 11.93 -11.59 14.62
N LYS A 132 12.45 -10.47 15.13
CA LYS A 132 13.43 -9.64 14.42
C LYS A 132 14.72 -10.39 14.11
N VAL A 133 15.16 -11.31 14.99
CA VAL A 133 16.30 -12.20 14.72
C VAL A 133 15.97 -13.18 13.60
N ILE A 134 14.85 -13.89 13.70
CA ILE A 134 14.39 -14.84 12.68
C ILE A 134 14.26 -14.17 11.30
N LEU A 135 13.78 -12.92 11.27
CA LEU A 135 13.55 -12.19 10.03
C LEU A 135 14.82 -11.64 9.38
N LYS A 136 15.91 -11.44 10.14
CA LYS A 136 17.22 -11.03 9.59
C LYS A 136 17.83 -12.16 8.76
N ASP A 137 17.67 -13.40 9.19
CA ASP A 137 18.21 -14.57 8.49
C ASP A 137 17.61 -14.75 7.08
N PHE A 138 16.37 -14.31 6.86
CA PHE A 138 15.70 -14.37 5.53
C PHE A 138 16.01 -13.17 4.62
N SER A 139 16.82 -12.22 5.08
CA SER A 139 17.25 -11.05 4.30
C SER A 139 18.66 -11.18 3.71
N SER A 140 19.42 -12.21 4.09
CA SER A 140 20.85 -12.38 3.76
C SER A 140 21.15 -13.51 2.75
N THR A 141 20.23 -13.83 1.84
CA THR A 141 20.50 -14.73 0.70
C THR A 141 19.81 -14.21 -0.54
#